data_AF-A0A437SA28-F1
#
_entry.id   AF-A0A437SA28-F1
#
_cell.length_a   1.000
_cell.length_b   1.000
_cell.length_c   1.000
_cell.angle_alpha   90.00
_cell.angle_beta   90.00
_cell.angle_gamma   90.00
#
_symmetry.space_group_name_H-M   'P 1'
#
loop_
_entity.id
_entity.type
_entity.pdbx_description
1 polymer ?
#
loop_
_entity_poly.entity_id
_entity_poly.type
_entity_poly.pdbx_seq_one_letter_code
_entity_poly.pdbx_strand_id
1 'polypeptide(L)'
;MEIVGFNTKGRDEDYFDYCVDENGVDEELAKADFIVVTLPSTESTYGFLNEEKFKKVKDGAALANVSRGSVIDEEALVKALKNGKLSGAALDVFEVEPLPKENPLWEMENVYITPHISYTSEDMDSRVMRTVILNLKNLKEKRPLINVVDFKKGY
;
A
#
# COMPACT_ATOMS: atom_id res chain seq x y z
N MET A 1 -9.62 -18.73 0.43
CA MET A 1 -9.44 -17.30 0.73
C MET A 1 -9.89 -16.58 -0.52
N GLU A 2 -10.84 -15.66 -0.39
CA GLU A 2 -11.26 -14.78 -1.48
C GLU A 2 -10.28 -13.60 -1.54
N ILE A 3 -9.81 -13.25 -2.73
CA ILE A 3 -8.80 -12.22 -2.97
C ILE A 3 -9.42 -11.15 -3.86
N VAL A 4 -9.78 -10.02 -3.25
CA VAL A 4 -10.41 -8.90 -3.95
C VAL A 4 -9.37 -7.81 -4.20
N GLY A 5 -9.29 -7.36 -5.45
CA GLY A 5 -8.38 -6.29 -5.87
C GLY A 5 -9.05 -4.93 -5.82
N PHE A 6 -8.27 -3.88 -5.61
CA PHE A 6 -8.70 -2.50 -5.84
C PHE A 6 -7.76 -1.83 -6.84
N ASN A 7 -8.32 -1.22 -7.88
CA ASN A 7 -7.58 -0.34 -8.78
C ASN A 7 -8.50 0.76 -9.32
N THR A 8 -7.91 1.79 -9.93
CA THR A 8 -8.63 3.01 -10.38
C THR A 8 -9.75 2.77 -11.38
N LYS A 9 -9.89 1.57 -11.95
CA LYS A 9 -10.88 1.25 -12.97
C LYS A 9 -11.73 0.01 -12.66
N GLY A 10 -11.50 -0.64 -11.51
CA GLY A 10 -12.09 -1.95 -11.23
C GLY A 10 -11.73 -2.98 -12.31
N ARG A 11 -10.55 -2.84 -12.93
CA ARG A 11 -10.10 -3.74 -14.00
C ARG A 11 -9.73 -5.08 -13.38
N ASP A 12 -10.26 -6.17 -13.93
CA ASP A 12 -9.85 -7.51 -13.51
C ASP A 12 -8.35 -7.73 -13.73
N GLU A 13 -7.73 -8.38 -12.76
CA GLU A 13 -6.31 -8.73 -12.77
C GLU A 13 -6.14 -10.20 -12.45
N ASP A 14 -5.10 -10.80 -13.01
CA ASP A 14 -4.75 -12.18 -12.72
C ASP A 14 -4.56 -12.36 -11.19
N TYR A 15 -4.92 -13.53 -10.69
CA TYR A 15 -4.81 -13.94 -9.28
C TYR A 15 -5.77 -13.25 -8.29
N PHE A 16 -6.62 -12.33 -8.75
CA PHE A 16 -7.76 -11.82 -7.99
C PHE A 16 -9.04 -12.52 -8.43
N ASP A 17 -9.96 -12.76 -7.48
CA ASP A 17 -11.30 -13.29 -7.80
C ASP A 17 -12.13 -12.24 -8.55
N TYR A 18 -12.01 -10.97 -8.15
CA TYR A 18 -12.51 -9.79 -8.87
C TYR A 18 -11.82 -8.52 -8.38
N CYS A 19 -11.96 -7.43 -9.13
CA CYS A 19 -11.46 -6.11 -8.76
C CYS A 19 -12.61 -5.10 -8.63
N VAL A 20 -12.47 -4.16 -7.69
CA VAL A 20 -13.37 -3.00 -7.52
C VAL A 20 -12.65 -1.68 -7.78
N ASP A 21 -13.43 -0.66 -8.09
CA ASP A 21 -12.97 0.73 -8.20
C ASP A 21 -13.26 1.51 -6.90
N GLU A 22 -13.15 2.84 -6.99
CA GLU A 22 -13.43 3.75 -5.87
C GLU A 22 -14.87 3.67 -5.34
N ASN A 23 -15.83 3.26 -6.18
CA ASN A 23 -17.23 3.15 -5.80
C ASN A 23 -17.51 1.87 -5.01
N GLY A 24 -16.74 0.79 -5.26
CA GLY A 24 -16.91 -0.50 -4.60
C GLY A 24 -16.00 -0.73 -3.38
N VAL A 25 -14.88 -0.01 -3.27
CA VAL A 25 -13.85 -0.30 -2.24
C VAL A 25 -14.38 -0.27 -0.81
N ASP A 26 -15.31 0.63 -0.50
CA ASP A 26 -15.85 0.76 0.87
C ASP A 26 -16.70 -0.46 1.27
N GLU A 27 -17.39 -1.10 0.32
CA GLU A 27 -18.15 -2.33 0.57
C GLU A 27 -17.22 -3.51 0.82
N GLU A 28 -16.09 -3.56 0.13
CA GLU A 28 -15.10 -4.63 0.28
C GLU A 28 -14.29 -4.48 1.59
N LEU A 29 -13.95 -3.24 1.98
CA LEU A 29 -13.34 -2.97 3.29
C LEU A 29 -14.21 -3.46 4.46
N ALA A 30 -15.55 -3.39 4.33
CA ALA A 30 -16.48 -3.85 5.35
C ALA A 30 -16.53 -5.38 5.52
N LYS A 31 -16.00 -6.14 4.55
CA LYS A 31 -15.97 -7.61 4.55
C LYS A 31 -14.57 -8.16 4.81
N ALA A 32 -13.53 -7.40 4.50
CA ALA A 32 -12.13 -7.83 4.54
C ALA A 32 -11.66 -8.24 5.94
N ASP A 33 -11.11 -9.46 6.05
CA ASP A 33 -10.39 -9.92 7.23
C ASP A 33 -8.95 -9.38 7.26
N PHE A 34 -8.35 -9.20 6.08
CA PHE A 34 -7.00 -8.69 5.88
C PHE A 34 -7.00 -7.61 4.80
N ILE A 35 -6.34 -6.48 5.08
CA ILE A 35 -6.20 -5.35 4.16
C ILE A 35 -4.72 -5.17 3.85
N VAL A 36 -4.33 -5.29 2.58
CA VAL A 36 -2.94 -5.10 2.14
C VAL A 36 -2.87 -3.87 1.25
N VAL A 37 -2.11 -2.86 1.67
CA VAL A 37 -2.00 -1.58 0.99
C VAL A 37 -0.75 -1.57 0.11
N THR A 38 -0.97 -1.40 -1.20
CA THR A 38 0.08 -1.35 -2.25
C THR A 38 -0.07 -0.15 -3.20
N LEU A 39 -0.83 0.87 -2.78
CA LEU A 39 -1.14 2.04 -3.61
C LEU A 39 0.06 2.99 -3.78
N PRO A 40 0.25 3.62 -4.95
CA PRO A 40 1.23 4.69 -5.08
C PRO A 40 0.84 5.89 -4.20
N SER A 41 1.81 6.70 -3.77
CA SER A 41 1.52 7.99 -3.13
C SER A 41 1.28 9.05 -4.19
N THR A 42 0.02 9.45 -4.33
CA THR A 42 -0.46 10.49 -5.25
C THR A 42 -1.42 11.42 -4.51
N GLU A 43 -1.83 12.53 -5.12
CA GLU A 43 -2.88 13.37 -4.55
C GLU A 43 -4.18 12.59 -4.30
N SER A 44 -4.54 11.66 -5.19
CA SER A 44 -5.77 10.87 -5.07
C SER A 44 -5.75 9.78 -3.99
N THR A 45 -4.56 9.40 -3.54
CA THR A 45 -4.36 8.31 -2.57
C THR A 45 -3.84 8.80 -1.23
N TYR A 46 -3.55 10.09 -1.10
CA TYR A 46 -3.16 10.70 0.17
C TYR A 46 -4.29 10.57 1.20
N GLY A 47 -4.01 9.94 2.35
CA GLY A 47 -5.02 9.66 3.37
C GLY A 47 -6.18 8.81 2.85
N PHE A 48 -5.93 7.93 1.86
CA PHE A 48 -6.95 7.05 1.30
C PHE A 48 -7.64 6.23 2.40
N LEU A 49 -6.87 5.60 3.29
CA LEU A 49 -7.38 4.99 4.51
C LEU A 49 -7.39 6.04 5.64
N ASN A 50 -8.50 6.75 5.75
CA ASN A 50 -8.78 7.74 6.79
C ASN A 50 -9.77 7.24 7.83
N GLU A 51 -10.11 8.08 8.81
CA GLU A 51 -11.04 7.76 9.89
C GLU A 51 -12.40 7.25 9.39
N GLU A 52 -12.95 7.82 8.30
CA GLU A 52 -14.24 7.40 7.75
C GLU A 52 -14.18 6.00 7.13
N LYS A 53 -13.10 5.66 6.43
CA LYS A 53 -12.92 4.30 5.92
C LYS A 53 -12.66 3.30 7.04
N PHE A 54 -11.84 3.64 8.04
CA PHE A 54 -11.61 2.76 9.19
C PHE A 54 -12.89 2.45 9.96
N LYS A 55 -13.87 3.36 10.04
CA LYS A 55 -15.19 3.08 10.63
C LYS A 55 -15.93 1.97 9.89
N LYS A 56 -15.77 1.88 8.56
CA LYS A 56 -16.43 0.88 7.70
C LYS A 56 -15.72 -0.47 7.69
N VAL A 57 -14.42 -0.51 7.97
CA VAL A 57 -13.64 -1.74 8.03
C VAL A 57 -14.29 -2.76 8.98
N LYS A 58 -14.24 -4.04 8.63
CA LYS A 58 -14.71 -5.12 9.51
C LYS A 58 -13.99 -5.07 10.88
N ASP A 59 -14.74 -5.17 11.97
CA ASP A 59 -14.16 -5.21 13.31
C ASP A 59 -13.21 -6.42 13.44
N GLY A 60 -11.99 -6.17 13.91
CA GLY A 60 -10.95 -7.19 14.08
C GLY A 60 -10.16 -7.50 12.81
N ALA A 61 -10.34 -6.77 11.70
CA ALA A 61 -9.49 -6.91 10.52
C ALA A 61 -8.02 -6.57 10.84
N ALA A 62 -7.09 -7.18 10.11
CA ALA A 62 -5.67 -6.87 10.19
C ALA A 62 -5.20 -6.09 8.96
N LEU A 63 -4.21 -5.21 9.13
CA LEU A 63 -3.70 -4.35 8.06
C LEU A 63 -2.21 -4.59 7.79
N ALA A 64 -1.80 -4.57 6.53
CA ALA A 64 -0.41 -4.51 6.13
C ALA A 64 -0.18 -3.31 5.20
N ASN A 65 0.76 -2.42 5.54
CA ASN A 65 1.16 -1.32 4.68
C ASN A 65 2.60 -1.51 4.19
N VAL A 66 2.72 -1.82 2.89
CA VAL A 66 4.00 -1.92 2.15
C VAL A 66 4.07 -0.90 1.01
N SER A 67 3.26 0.16 1.11
CA SER A 67 3.08 1.17 0.07
C SER A 67 3.89 2.44 0.36
N ARG A 68 3.21 3.50 0.83
CA ARG A 68 3.78 4.71 1.44
C ARG A 68 2.97 5.04 2.69
N GLY A 69 3.59 5.64 3.68
CA GLY A 69 2.89 6.05 4.90
C GLY A 69 1.75 7.04 4.62
N SER A 70 1.95 7.96 3.68
CA SER A 70 0.97 8.97 3.24
C SER A 70 -0.36 8.41 2.71
N VAL A 71 -0.44 7.12 2.39
CA VAL A 71 -1.69 6.48 1.94
C VAL A 71 -2.68 6.29 3.09
N ILE A 72 -2.18 6.27 4.32
CA ILE A 72 -2.96 6.07 5.54
C ILE A 72 -2.86 7.33 6.38
N ASP A 73 -3.99 7.79 6.91
CA ASP A 73 -3.98 8.78 8.00
C ASP A 73 -3.46 8.09 9.27
N GLU A 74 -2.22 8.42 9.68
CA GLU A 74 -1.55 7.73 10.78
C GLU A 74 -2.28 7.92 12.12
N GLU A 75 -2.88 9.10 12.35
CA GLU A 75 -3.68 9.33 13.57
C GLU A 75 -4.93 8.46 13.59
N ALA A 76 -5.60 8.31 12.45
CA ALA A 76 -6.76 7.43 12.32
C ALA A 76 -6.38 5.96 12.51
N LEU A 77 -5.23 5.52 11.96
CA LEU A 77 -4.69 4.18 12.15
C LEU A 77 -4.42 3.90 13.64
N VAL A 78 -3.73 4.82 14.32
CA VAL A 78 -3.43 4.74 15.76
C VAL A 78 -4.72 4.59 16.58
N LYS A 79 -5.78 5.35 16.26
CA LYS A 79 -7.08 5.23 16.92
C LYS A 79 -7.72 3.86 16.68
N ALA A 80 -7.71 3.39 15.43
CA ALA A 80 -8.30 2.12 15.03
C ALA A 80 -7.61 0.90 15.65
N LEU A 81 -6.29 0.96 15.86
CA LEU A 81 -5.54 -0.07 16.57
C LEU A 81 -5.82 -0.03 18.08
N LYS A 82 -5.83 1.17 18.68
CA LYS A 82 -6.06 1.35 20.13
C LYS A 82 -7.45 0.92 20.58
N ASN A 83 -8.48 1.14 19.76
CA ASN A 83 -9.87 0.80 20.11
C ASN A 83 -10.28 -0.62 19.67
N GLY A 84 -9.36 -1.40 19.09
CA GLY A 84 -9.62 -2.77 18.63
C GLY A 84 -10.43 -2.86 17.34
N LYS A 85 -10.66 -1.75 16.63
CA LYS A 85 -11.28 -1.77 15.29
C LYS A 85 -10.43 -2.61 14.34
N LEU A 86 -9.11 -2.43 14.40
CA LEU A 86 -8.13 -3.33 13.80
C LEU A 86 -7.55 -4.25 14.88
N SER A 87 -7.42 -5.54 14.56
CA SER A 87 -6.77 -6.50 15.46
C SER A 87 -5.26 -6.28 15.54
N GLY A 88 -4.65 -5.80 14.47
CA GLY A 88 -3.23 -5.42 14.42
C GLY A 88 -2.79 -4.89 13.07
N ALA A 89 -1.54 -4.42 12.98
CA ALA A 89 -0.95 -3.93 11.74
C ALA A 89 0.51 -4.35 11.56
N ALA A 90 0.89 -4.65 10.33
CA ALA A 90 2.28 -4.75 9.88
C ALA A 90 2.62 -3.54 9.01
N LEU A 91 3.56 -2.70 9.45
CA LEU A 91 3.86 -1.40 8.86
C LEU A 91 5.33 -1.35 8.45
N ASP A 92 5.58 -1.24 7.13
CA ASP A 92 6.93 -1.04 6.60
C ASP A 92 7.24 0.43 6.29
N VAL A 93 6.21 1.27 6.22
CA VAL A 93 6.31 2.67 5.75
C VAL A 93 5.49 3.59 6.65
N PHE A 94 5.95 4.83 6.80
CA PHE A 94 5.40 5.82 7.74
C PHE A 94 5.30 7.20 7.08
N GLU A 95 4.46 8.10 7.62
CA GLU A 95 4.36 9.46 7.06
C GLU A 95 5.69 10.21 7.19
N VAL A 96 6.38 10.00 8.31
CA VAL A 96 7.72 10.52 8.58
C VAL A 96 8.67 9.34 8.76
N GLU A 97 9.72 9.31 7.94
CA GLU A 97 10.75 8.29 7.99
C GLU A 97 12.14 8.91 8.24
N PRO A 98 12.93 8.40 9.20
CA PRO A 98 12.61 7.31 10.12
C PRO A 98 11.45 7.64 11.07
N LEU A 99 10.68 6.62 11.47
CA LEU A 99 9.57 6.77 12.42
C LEU A 99 10.07 7.45 13.71
N PRO A 100 9.51 8.61 14.12
CA PRO A 100 9.93 9.31 15.33
C PRO A 100 9.86 8.40 16.56
N LYS A 101 10.79 8.56 17.50
CA LYS A 101 10.88 7.70 18.70
C LYS A 101 9.68 7.85 19.62
N GLU A 102 9.06 9.03 19.60
CA GLU A 102 7.89 9.39 20.39
C GLU A 102 6.59 8.89 19.76
N ASN A 103 6.66 8.25 18.58
CA ASN A 103 5.47 7.77 17.89
C ASN A 103 4.81 6.62 18.67
N PRO A 104 3.49 6.67 18.92
CA PRO A 104 2.79 5.66 19.71
C PRO A 104 2.79 4.27 19.09
N LEU A 105 3.03 4.12 17.79
CA LEU A 105 3.09 2.83 17.12
C LEU A 105 4.20 1.92 17.68
N TRP A 106 5.28 2.49 18.24
CA TRP A 106 6.37 1.71 18.86
C TRP A 106 5.93 0.91 20.09
N GLU A 107 4.94 1.41 20.83
CA GLU A 107 4.52 0.84 22.11
C GLU A 107 3.29 -0.08 21.96
N MET A 108 2.76 -0.25 20.75
CA MET A 108 1.58 -1.06 20.50
C MET A 108 1.95 -2.53 20.30
N GLU A 109 1.51 -3.41 21.20
CA GLU A 109 1.78 -4.85 21.12
C GLU A 109 1.21 -5.52 19.86
N ASN A 110 0.19 -4.93 19.24
CA ASN A 110 -0.45 -5.42 18.03
C ASN A 110 0.10 -4.76 16.74
N VAL A 111 1.24 -4.08 16.82
CA VAL A 111 1.89 -3.44 15.68
C VAL A 111 3.28 -4.03 15.45
N TYR A 112 3.55 -4.41 14.20
CA TYR A 112 4.85 -4.88 13.73
C TYR A 112 5.45 -3.84 12.80
N ILE A 113 6.66 -3.38 13.10
CA ILE A 113 7.34 -2.33 12.35
C ILE A 113 8.57 -2.89 11.63
N THR A 114 8.70 -2.59 10.34
CA THR A 114 9.92 -2.79 9.56
C THR A 114 10.38 -1.46 8.96
N PRO A 115 11.71 -1.20 8.86
CA PRO A 115 12.22 0.12 8.49
C PRO A 115 12.32 0.31 6.96
N HIS A 116 11.19 0.24 6.24
CA HIS A 116 11.10 0.44 4.79
C HIS A 116 12.00 -0.53 3.99
N ILE A 117 11.82 -1.83 4.22
CA ILE A 117 12.62 -2.91 3.63
C ILE A 117 11.78 -4.03 3.01
N SER A 118 10.46 -3.88 2.90
CA SER A 118 9.56 -4.91 2.34
C SER A 118 9.86 -5.28 0.88
N TYR A 119 10.53 -4.39 0.14
CA TYR A 119 10.93 -4.62 -1.25
C TYR A 119 12.24 -5.41 -1.40
N THR A 120 12.99 -5.60 -0.31
CA THR A 120 14.34 -6.18 -0.34
C THR A 120 14.30 -7.69 -0.60
N SER A 121 15.27 -8.18 -1.39
CA SER A 121 15.44 -9.62 -1.69
C SER A 121 16.83 -9.87 -2.25
N GLU A 122 17.35 -11.10 -2.18
CA GLU A 122 18.67 -11.49 -2.71
C GLU A 122 18.90 -11.05 -4.18
N ASP A 123 17.86 -11.10 -5.01
CA ASP A 123 17.93 -10.79 -6.45
C ASP A 123 17.59 -9.33 -6.81
N MET A 124 17.42 -8.44 -5.84
CA MET A 124 16.96 -7.07 -6.08
C MET A 124 17.85 -6.31 -7.07
N ASP A 125 19.16 -6.29 -6.83
CA ASP A 125 20.13 -5.57 -7.67
C ASP A 125 20.11 -6.10 -9.10
N SER A 126 20.03 -7.42 -9.26
CA SER A 126 19.90 -8.08 -10.56
C SER A 126 18.64 -7.63 -11.30
N ARG A 127 17.48 -7.54 -10.64
CA ARG A 127 16.22 -7.09 -11.26
C ARG A 127 16.27 -5.63 -11.67
N VAL A 128 16.85 -4.77 -10.83
CA VAL A 128 17.04 -3.33 -11.13
C VAL A 128 17.96 -3.19 -12.34
N MET A 129 19.12 -3.84 -12.32
CA MET A 129 20.09 -3.77 -13.41
C MET A 129 19.54 -4.30 -14.74
N ARG A 130 18.73 -5.36 -14.72
CA ARG A 130 18.05 -5.85 -15.94
C ARG A 130 17.14 -4.79 -16.56
N THR A 131 16.36 -4.08 -15.75
CA THR A 131 15.47 -3.01 -16.21
C THR A 131 16.27 -1.84 -16.80
N VAL A 132 17.33 -1.41 -16.12
CA VAL A 132 18.21 -0.33 -16.60
C VAL A 132 18.86 -0.70 -17.93
N ILE A 133 19.45 -1.90 -18.03
CA ILE A 133 20.11 -2.37 -19.25
C ILE A 133 19.11 -2.47 -20.42
N LEU A 134 17.89 -2.96 -20.15
CA LEU A 134 16.84 -3.03 -21.17
C LEU A 134 16.46 -1.65 -21.70
N ASN A 135 16.25 -0.68 -20.80
CA ASN A 135 15.92 0.69 -21.21
C ASN A 135 17.08 1.38 -21.95
N LEU A 136 18.34 1.13 -21.59
CA LEU A 136 19.50 1.62 -22.34
C LEU A 136 19.59 1.04 -23.76
N LYS A 137 19.28 -0.26 -23.92
CA LYS A 137 19.19 -0.90 -25.24
C LYS A 137 18.05 -0.29 -26.05
N ASN A 138 16.87 -0.14 -25.46
CA ASN A 138 15.72 0.46 -26.14
C ASN A 138 16.02 1.89 -26.58
N LEU A 139 16.67 2.69 -25.73
CA LEU A 139 17.09 4.05 -26.07
C LEU A 139 18.06 4.08 -27.26
N LYS A 140 19.10 3.24 -27.24
CA LYS A 140 20.07 3.14 -28.34
C LYS A 140 19.42 2.75 -29.66
N GLU A 141 18.45 1.84 -29.60
CA GLU A 141 17.74 1.30 -30.77
C GLU A 141 16.49 2.12 -31.16
N LYS A 142 16.23 3.24 -30.47
CA LYS A 142 15.04 4.08 -30.66
C LYS A 142 13.72 3.30 -30.51
N ARG A 143 13.69 2.31 -29.63
CA ARG A 143 12.50 1.56 -29.21
C ARG A 143 11.85 2.22 -27.99
N PRO A 144 10.55 1.99 -27.74
CA PRO A 144 9.89 2.47 -26.53
C PRO A 144 10.57 1.98 -25.25
N LEU A 145 10.66 2.85 -24.24
CA LEU A 145 11.10 2.46 -22.91
C LEU A 145 9.99 1.69 -22.19
N ILE A 146 10.36 0.85 -21.23
CA ILE A 146 9.42 0.20 -20.31
C ILE A 146 9.30 0.99 -19.00
N ASN A 147 8.17 0.82 -18.30
CA ASN A 147 7.87 1.46 -17.01
C ASN A 147 8.03 3.00 -17.05
N VAL A 148 7.55 3.61 -18.14
CA VAL A 148 7.56 5.07 -18.28
C VAL A 148 6.51 5.66 -17.36
N VAL A 149 6.96 6.51 -16.42
CA VAL A 149 6.12 7.23 -15.47
C VAL A 149 5.26 8.26 -16.20
N ASP A 150 3.96 8.29 -15.89
CA ASP A 150 3.06 9.35 -16.32
C ASP A 150 3.02 10.44 -15.26
N PHE A 151 3.81 11.51 -15.44
CA PHE A 151 3.89 12.62 -14.50
C PHE A 151 2.55 13.32 -14.23
N LYS A 152 1.55 13.19 -15.11
CA LYS A 152 0.21 13.73 -14.84
C LYS A 152 -0.59 12.85 -13.90
N LYS A 153 -0.36 11.53 -13.93
CA LYS A 153 -0.99 10.57 -13.01
C LYS A 153 -0.23 10.44 -11.69
N GLY A 154 1.06 10.77 -11.69
CA GLY A 154 1.93 10.66 -10.53
C GLY A 154 2.54 9.27 -10.32
N TYR A 155 2.41 8.36 -11.29
CA TYR A 155 3.00 7.02 -11.30
C TYR A 155 3.17 6.47 -12.71
#